data_AF-A0A839ZCW8-F1
#
_entry.id   AF-A0A839ZCW8-F1
#
_cell.length_a   1.000
_cell.length_b   1.000
_cell.length_c   1.000
_cell.angle_alpha   90.00
_cell.angle_beta   90.00
_cell.angle_gamma   90.00
#
_symmetry.space_group_name_H-M   'P 1'
#
loop_
_entity.id
_entity.type
_entity.pdbx_description
1 polymer ?
#
loop_
_entity_poly.entity_id
_entity_poly.type
_entity_poly.pdbx_seq_one_letter_code
_entity_poly.pdbx_strand_id
1 'polypeptide(L)'
;MIPALSDTNPHSDVLRCRRTLWKNGFHPIPVRTGDKRPAEAKWAAREGADPPTCVAPDAVVKPGALNTGILCDGLRAIDADIDDAAISEKVWRLATAMLGEAPVRFRDDSERFLLVYRAAEGEPRKCAINGTHGAVEVLGRGNQFVAFGQHPDGAAYEWSMGSPEIRRRDQLPAVTEDQISAFFAACAPLIGARLPEAGASPSRTIGSLVAQPSMETSAWGRAALDAECERVASASPGTQSNTLASAAFKVGQRVASGEIDRADAEQSLLSAGRQMVNGDPKRRWTGREIMNVIGRQIEAGLASPVGPDRVEDDVIWDFDPSVDEKAEPAAANEPAPTAGKTPIVPVPADAPPMNFKHPAWGRAPPRMAVPR
;
A
#
# COMPACT_ATOMS: atom_id res chain seq x y z
N MET A 1 49.22 -6.91 23.76
CA MET A 1 48.17 -5.92 24.10
C MET A 1 47.16 -5.98 22.97
N ILE A 2 46.05 -6.71 23.18
CA ILE A 2 44.99 -6.88 22.18
C ILE A 2 44.18 -5.57 22.22
N PRO A 3 43.99 -4.84 21.10
CA PRO A 3 43.20 -3.63 21.14
C PRO A 3 41.74 -4.01 21.42
N ALA A 4 41.17 -3.33 22.42
CA ALA A 4 39.82 -3.52 22.89
C ALA A 4 38.80 -3.37 21.75
N LEU A 5 37.76 -4.21 21.80
CA LEU A 5 36.53 -4.09 21.03
C LEU A 5 36.07 -2.62 21.10
N SER A 6 35.86 -1.99 19.94
CA SER A 6 35.42 -0.61 19.86
C SER A 6 34.09 -0.44 20.59
N ASP A 7 34.07 0.30 21.70
CA ASP A 7 32.87 0.77 22.39
C ASP A 7 32.11 1.74 21.48
N THR A 8 31.34 1.21 20.54
CA THR A 8 30.46 2.00 19.69
C THR A 8 29.21 2.36 20.48
N ASN A 9 29.02 3.65 20.77
CA ASN A 9 27.81 4.14 21.42
C ASN A 9 26.62 3.93 20.46
N PRO A 10 25.63 3.08 20.80
CA PRO A 10 24.54 2.72 19.89
C PRO A 10 23.71 3.93 19.43
N HIS A 11 23.63 4.99 20.25
CA HIS A 11 22.96 6.24 19.86
C HIS A 11 23.69 6.94 18.72
N SER A 12 25.03 6.95 18.75
CA SER A 12 25.85 7.57 17.72
C SER A 12 25.80 6.81 16.40
N ASP A 13 25.74 5.47 16.45
CA ASP A 13 25.60 4.64 15.26
C ASP A 13 24.22 4.79 14.62
N VAL A 14 23.16 4.80 15.41
CA VAL A 14 21.78 5.01 14.91
C VAL A 14 21.66 6.39 14.25
N LEU A 15 22.24 7.43 14.84
CA LEU A 15 22.23 8.77 14.24
C LEU A 15 23.03 8.80 12.92
N ARG A 16 24.20 8.16 12.89
CA ARG A 16 25.00 8.01 11.66
C ARG A 16 24.20 7.29 10.58
N CYS A 17 23.60 6.15 10.91
CA CYS A 17 22.76 5.36 10.01
C CYS A 17 21.65 6.21 9.40
N ARG A 18 20.83 6.89 10.21
CA ARG A 18 19.74 7.75 9.73
C ARG A 18 20.23 8.85 8.79
N ARG A 19 21.33 9.52 9.13
CA ARG A 19 21.93 10.55 8.27
C ARG A 19 22.46 9.97 6.95
N THR A 20 23.02 8.76 6.96
CA THR A 20 23.44 8.05 5.74
C THR A 20 22.23 7.71 4.86
N LEU A 21 21.16 7.19 5.44
CA LEU A 21 19.93 6.87 4.70
C LEU A 21 19.34 8.11 4.02
N TRP A 22 19.29 9.23 4.74
CA TRP A 22 18.84 10.50 4.16
C TRP A 22 19.71 10.96 2.99
N LYS A 23 21.04 10.91 3.14
CA LYS A 23 21.98 11.22 2.03
C LYS A 23 21.81 10.30 0.83
N ASN A 24 21.40 9.05 1.06
CA ASN A 24 21.14 8.07 0.02
C ASN A 24 19.73 8.20 -0.61
N GLY A 25 18.96 9.22 -0.23
CA GLY A 25 17.64 9.54 -0.79
C GLY A 25 16.47 8.80 -0.15
N PHE A 26 16.70 8.04 0.93
CA PHE A 26 15.64 7.42 1.72
C PHE A 26 15.13 8.36 2.79
N HIS A 27 13.88 8.20 3.21
CA HIS A 27 13.30 8.97 4.30
C HIS A 27 13.30 8.12 5.60
N PRO A 28 14.31 8.27 6.49
CA PRO A 28 14.39 7.49 7.72
C PRO A 28 13.42 7.99 8.78
N ILE A 29 12.88 7.07 9.58
CA ILE A 29 12.03 7.40 10.74
C ILE A 29 12.52 6.70 12.01
N PRO A 30 12.41 7.32 13.19
CA PRO A 30 12.67 6.64 14.45
C PRO A 30 11.60 5.59 14.74
N VAL A 31 12.03 4.35 15.01
CA VAL A 31 11.14 3.24 15.39
C VAL A 31 11.49 2.81 16.81
N ARG A 32 10.46 2.40 17.57
CA ARG A 32 10.63 1.89 18.93
C ARG A 32 11.55 0.66 18.94
N THR A 33 12.46 0.60 19.90
CA THR A 33 13.41 -0.52 20.05
C THR A 33 12.64 -1.83 20.25
N GLY A 34 12.94 -2.85 19.45
CA GLY A 34 12.27 -4.17 19.53
C GLY A 34 10.78 -4.13 19.16
N ASP A 35 10.33 -3.14 18.40
CA ASP A 35 8.94 -3.03 17.93
C ASP A 35 8.96 -2.57 16.45
N LYS A 36 7.78 -2.54 15.82
CA LYS A 36 7.56 -2.07 14.45
C LYS A 36 6.85 -0.71 14.40
N ARG A 37 6.54 -0.12 15.55
CA ARG A 37 5.81 1.15 15.65
C ARG A 37 6.75 2.35 15.62
N PRO A 38 6.40 3.43 14.91
CA PRO A 38 7.10 4.71 15.02
C PRO A 38 7.22 5.17 16.47
N ALA A 39 8.32 5.84 16.79
CA ALA A 39 8.58 6.32 18.15
C ALA A 39 7.59 7.41 18.58
N GLU A 40 7.09 8.20 17.63
CA GLU A 40 6.18 9.32 17.90
C GLU A 40 4.74 9.03 17.45
N ALA A 41 3.77 9.50 18.26
CA ALA A 41 2.36 9.51 17.87
C ALA A 41 2.12 10.61 16.83
N LYS A 42 1.22 10.37 15.85
CA LYS A 42 0.93 11.26 14.71
C LYS A 42 2.08 11.41 13.69
N TRP A 43 2.85 10.34 13.49
CA TRP A 43 3.96 10.24 12.54
C TRP A 43 3.58 10.68 11.11
N ALA A 44 2.38 10.35 10.63
CA ALA A 44 1.90 10.73 9.30
C ALA A 44 1.82 12.25 9.04
N ALA A 45 1.74 13.07 10.09
CA ALA A 45 1.65 14.53 9.97
C ALA A 45 3.01 15.25 10.16
N ARG A 46 4.06 14.56 10.63
CA ARG A 46 5.38 15.15 10.96
C ARG A 46 6.56 14.50 10.23
N GLU A 47 6.43 13.25 9.78
CA GLU A 47 7.47 12.51 9.04
C GLU A 47 7.43 12.79 7.52
N GLY A 48 6.61 13.75 7.06
CA GLY A 48 6.72 14.33 5.72
C GLY A 48 7.65 15.55 5.66
N ALA A 49 8.30 15.89 6.77
CA ALA A 49 9.24 17.01 6.81
C ALA A 49 10.50 16.71 5.99
N ASP A 50 10.93 17.67 5.18
CA ASP A 50 12.17 17.59 4.41
C ASP A 50 13.14 18.67 4.90
N PRO A 51 14.24 18.31 5.59
CA PRO A 51 14.66 16.95 5.96
C PRO A 51 13.91 16.39 7.18
N PRO A 52 13.91 15.05 7.37
CA PRO A 52 13.34 14.42 8.56
C PRO A 52 13.99 14.95 9.85
N THR A 53 13.20 15.15 10.90
CA THR A 53 13.70 15.67 12.19
C THR A 53 14.77 14.76 12.81
N CYS A 54 14.71 13.45 12.52
CA CYS A 54 15.66 12.48 13.04
C CYS A 54 17.07 12.54 12.41
N VAL A 55 17.28 13.41 11.41
CA VAL A 55 18.58 13.64 10.79
C VAL A 55 19.13 15.05 10.99
N ALA A 56 18.36 15.94 11.64
CA ALA A 56 18.75 17.31 11.92
C ALA A 56 20.12 17.40 12.64
N PRO A 57 20.87 18.51 12.51
CA PRO A 57 22.18 18.68 13.16
C PRO A 57 22.17 18.43 14.68
N ASP A 58 21.09 18.85 15.34
CA ASP A 58 20.82 18.75 16.78
C ASP A 58 19.95 17.53 17.18
N ALA A 59 19.68 16.62 16.24
CA ALA A 59 18.85 15.44 16.50
C ALA A 59 19.46 14.55 17.60
N VAL A 60 18.63 14.19 18.59
CA VAL A 60 18.98 13.30 19.69
C VAL A 60 18.27 11.95 19.53
N VAL A 61 19.02 10.85 19.54
CA VAL A 61 18.45 9.49 19.52
C VAL A 61 17.92 9.14 20.90
N LYS A 62 16.59 8.96 21.00
CA LYS A 62 15.91 8.55 22.23
C LYS A 62 16.28 7.10 22.59
N PRO A 63 16.57 6.77 23.87
CA PRO A 63 16.93 5.39 24.28
C PRO A 63 15.90 4.31 23.90
N GLY A 64 14.62 4.66 23.88
CA GLY A 64 13.55 3.74 23.46
C GLY A 64 13.28 3.68 21.96
N ALA A 65 14.10 4.33 21.13
CA ALA A 65 13.91 4.43 19.69
C ALA A 65 15.20 4.16 18.91
N LEU A 66 15.79 2.99 19.14
CA LEU A 66 17.05 2.56 18.51
C LEU A 66 16.82 1.88 17.15
N ASN A 67 15.60 1.43 16.85
CA ASN A 67 15.26 0.94 15.51
C ASN A 67 15.15 2.11 14.52
N THR A 68 15.41 1.85 13.25
CA THR A 68 15.24 2.81 12.15
C THR A 68 14.37 2.21 11.07
N GLY A 69 13.26 2.88 10.77
CA GLY A 69 12.38 2.57 9.66
C GLY A 69 12.70 3.44 8.44
N ILE A 70 12.12 3.07 7.29
CA ILE A 70 12.16 3.85 6.05
C ILE A 70 10.73 4.01 5.55
N LEU A 71 10.32 5.25 5.23
CA LEU A 71 9.03 5.50 4.57
C LEU A 71 9.06 4.99 3.13
N CYS A 72 7.93 4.43 2.72
CA CYS A 72 7.76 3.83 1.40
C CYS A 72 7.19 4.80 0.36
N ASP A 73 7.20 6.11 0.63
CA ASP A 73 6.72 7.13 -0.31
C ASP A 73 7.63 7.17 -1.54
N GLY A 74 7.07 6.78 -2.70
CA GLY A 74 7.81 6.58 -3.96
C GLY A 74 8.75 5.37 -3.97
N LEU A 75 8.55 4.42 -3.06
CA LEU A 75 9.17 3.09 -3.08
C LEU A 75 8.11 2.01 -3.31
N ARG A 76 8.57 0.82 -3.70
CA ARG A 76 7.79 -0.42 -3.73
C ARG A 76 8.59 -1.49 -2.99
N ALA A 77 8.35 -1.61 -1.68
CA ALA A 77 9.02 -2.61 -0.87
C ALA A 77 8.17 -3.88 -0.82
N ILE A 78 8.66 -4.98 -1.37
CA ILE A 78 7.95 -6.27 -1.39
C ILE A 78 8.24 -6.97 -0.06
N ASP A 79 7.25 -7.11 0.80
CA ASP A 79 7.32 -7.85 2.06
C ASP A 79 6.65 -9.22 1.88
N ALA A 80 7.46 -10.28 1.91
CA ALA A 80 6.99 -11.65 1.74
C ALA A 80 6.83 -12.32 3.11
N ASP A 81 5.59 -12.34 3.59
CA ASP A 81 5.19 -12.94 4.87
C ASP A 81 4.84 -14.42 4.67
N ILE A 82 5.87 -15.22 4.37
CA ILE A 82 5.77 -16.64 4.02
C ILE A 82 6.71 -17.44 4.91
N ASP A 83 6.15 -18.38 5.68
CA ASP A 83 6.88 -19.23 6.62
C ASP A 83 7.40 -20.54 5.98
N ASP A 84 6.96 -20.86 4.76
CA ASP A 84 7.51 -21.99 4.00
C ASP A 84 8.75 -21.55 3.21
N ALA A 85 9.92 -22.08 3.57
CA ALA A 85 11.20 -21.75 2.96
C ALA A 85 11.23 -21.97 1.44
N ALA A 86 10.60 -23.04 0.94
CA ALA A 86 10.62 -23.38 -0.48
C ALA A 86 9.70 -22.45 -1.29
N ILE A 87 8.56 -22.05 -0.73
CA ILE A 87 7.67 -21.06 -1.34
C ILE A 87 8.33 -19.67 -1.30
N SER A 88 8.90 -19.28 -0.17
CA SER A 88 9.61 -18.01 0.00
C SER A 88 10.76 -17.86 -1.00
N GLU A 89 11.60 -18.90 -1.17
CA GLU A 89 12.66 -18.90 -2.18
C GLU A 89 12.11 -18.74 -3.61
N LYS A 90 11.01 -19.43 -3.95
CA LYS A 90 10.38 -19.30 -5.28
C LYS A 90 9.84 -17.89 -5.52
N VAL A 91 9.22 -17.26 -4.53
CA VAL A 91 8.74 -15.88 -4.61
C VAL A 91 9.90 -14.91 -4.80
N TRP A 92 11.01 -15.09 -4.07
CA TRP A 92 12.22 -14.29 -4.28
C TRP A 92 12.80 -14.45 -5.69
N ARG A 93 12.90 -15.69 -6.20
CA ARG A 93 13.37 -15.96 -7.56
C ARG A 93 12.49 -15.31 -8.63
N LEU A 94 11.17 -15.36 -8.45
CA LEU A 94 10.22 -14.67 -9.33
C LEU A 94 10.42 -13.15 -9.31
N ALA A 95 10.54 -12.56 -8.11
CA ALA A 95 10.76 -11.13 -7.97
C ALA A 95 12.04 -10.70 -8.70
N THR A 96 13.16 -11.39 -8.47
CA THR A 96 14.42 -11.04 -9.14
C THR A 96 14.37 -11.23 -10.66
N ALA A 97 13.70 -12.28 -11.14
CA ALA A 97 13.56 -12.52 -12.59
C ALA A 97 12.67 -11.48 -13.29
N MET A 98 11.61 -11.02 -12.63
CA MET A 98 10.61 -10.12 -13.24
C MET A 98 10.92 -8.64 -13.00
N LEU A 99 11.52 -8.30 -11.86
CA LEU A 99 11.70 -6.93 -11.37
C LEU A 99 13.18 -6.53 -11.26
N GLY A 100 14.10 -7.48 -11.39
CA GLY A 100 15.54 -7.27 -11.27
C GLY A 100 16.09 -7.47 -9.85
N GLU A 101 17.41 -7.49 -9.71
CA GLU A 101 18.07 -7.69 -8.42
C GLU A 101 17.93 -6.45 -7.52
N ALA A 102 17.45 -6.66 -6.30
CA ALA A 102 17.24 -5.62 -5.29
C ALA A 102 17.90 -5.98 -3.96
N PRO A 103 18.20 -4.98 -3.10
CA PRO A 103 18.54 -5.21 -1.70
C PRO A 103 17.53 -6.15 -1.01
N VAL A 104 18.05 -7.16 -0.31
CA VAL A 104 17.23 -8.16 0.40
C VAL A 104 17.43 -7.97 1.89
N ARG A 105 16.36 -7.63 2.61
CA ARG A 105 16.33 -7.63 4.07
C ARG A 105 15.81 -8.96 4.56
N PHE A 106 16.45 -9.51 5.58
CA PHE A 106 16.05 -10.77 6.19
C PHE A 106 16.38 -10.82 7.69
N ARG A 107 16.01 -11.93 8.32
CA ARG A 107 16.50 -12.35 9.64
C ARG A 107 16.98 -13.80 9.55
N ASP A 108 17.95 -14.17 10.36
CA ASP A 108 18.50 -15.52 10.37
C ASP A 108 17.52 -16.58 10.90
N ASP A 109 16.54 -16.14 11.70
CA ASP A 109 15.52 -16.93 12.38
C ASP A 109 14.18 -17.05 11.64
N SER A 110 14.07 -16.54 10.41
CA SER A 110 12.80 -16.49 9.67
C SER A 110 13.01 -16.71 8.18
N GLU A 111 12.06 -17.37 7.52
CA GLU A 111 12.04 -17.58 6.07
C GLU A 111 11.56 -16.35 5.29
N ARG A 112 11.04 -15.34 6.00
CA ARG A 112 10.45 -14.10 5.47
C ARG A 112 11.54 -13.14 5.03
N PHE A 113 11.27 -12.39 3.96
CA PHE A 113 12.20 -11.40 3.43
C PHE A 113 11.47 -10.17 2.93
N LEU A 114 12.24 -9.09 2.77
CA LEU A 114 11.77 -7.86 2.13
C LEU A 114 12.73 -7.42 1.02
N LEU A 115 12.21 -7.06 -0.14
CA LEU A 115 12.95 -6.48 -1.26
C LEU A 115 12.62 -5.00 -1.42
N VAL A 116 13.58 -4.17 -1.80
CA VAL A 116 13.35 -2.73 -1.97
C VAL A 116 13.54 -2.30 -3.43
N TYR A 117 12.44 -1.88 -4.06
CA TYR A 117 12.43 -1.24 -5.37
C TYR A 117 12.00 0.23 -5.23
N ARG A 118 12.27 1.05 -6.26
CA ARG A 118 11.65 2.37 -6.38
C ARG A 118 10.44 2.30 -7.29
N ALA A 119 9.41 3.09 -7.02
CA ALA A 119 8.32 3.26 -7.98
C ALA A 119 8.89 3.90 -9.26
N ALA A 120 8.52 3.37 -10.43
CA ALA A 120 8.86 3.99 -11.69
C ALA A 120 8.12 5.33 -11.87
N GLU A 121 6.88 5.38 -11.39
CA GLU A 121 5.97 6.52 -11.54
C GLU A 121 5.23 6.79 -10.23
N GLY A 122 5.15 8.07 -9.85
CA GLY A 122 4.41 8.55 -8.70
C GLY A 122 4.81 7.89 -7.37
N GLU A 123 3.85 7.81 -6.46
CA GLU A 123 4.02 7.22 -5.14
C GLU A 123 2.89 6.23 -4.85
N PRO A 124 2.85 5.06 -5.50
CA PRO A 124 1.75 4.11 -5.36
C PRO A 124 1.53 3.71 -3.90
N ARG A 125 0.28 3.51 -3.50
CA ARG A 125 -0.07 3.02 -2.15
C ARG A 125 0.19 1.52 -2.02
N LYS A 126 0.12 0.99 -0.80
CA LYS A 126 0.25 -0.45 -0.53
C LYS A 126 -0.79 -1.26 -1.31
N CYS A 127 -0.37 -2.39 -1.88
CA CYS A 127 -1.25 -3.45 -2.39
C CYS A 127 -0.73 -4.82 -1.89
N ALA A 128 -1.55 -5.87 -1.93
CA ALA A 128 -1.16 -7.19 -1.42
C ALA A 128 -1.98 -8.31 -2.06
N ILE A 129 -1.43 -9.52 -2.02
CA ILE A 129 -2.16 -10.77 -2.25
C ILE A 129 -2.03 -11.68 -1.02
N ASN A 130 -3.13 -12.34 -0.65
CA ASN A 130 -3.19 -13.26 0.48
C ASN A 130 -3.56 -14.66 -0.02
N GLY A 131 -2.81 -15.66 0.41
CA GLY A 131 -3.06 -17.05 0.06
C GLY A 131 -2.96 -17.97 1.28
N THR A 132 -3.21 -19.27 1.07
CA THR A 132 -3.14 -20.27 2.14
C THR A 132 -1.74 -20.51 2.69
N HIS A 133 -0.69 -20.09 1.99
CA HIS A 133 0.71 -20.25 2.37
C HIS A 133 1.40 -18.94 2.77
N GLY A 134 0.63 -17.88 3.02
CA GLY A 134 1.16 -16.58 3.45
C GLY A 134 0.68 -15.42 2.60
N ALA A 135 1.34 -14.28 2.76
CA ALA A 135 1.01 -13.04 2.05
C ALA A 135 2.23 -12.46 1.34
N VAL A 136 1.97 -11.77 0.22
CA VAL A 136 2.95 -10.92 -0.43
C VAL A 136 2.37 -9.52 -0.47
N GLU A 137 2.94 -8.61 0.32
CA GLU A 137 2.58 -7.20 0.33
C GLU A 137 3.60 -6.38 -0.47
N VAL A 138 3.14 -5.37 -1.19
CA VAL A 138 4.01 -4.35 -1.78
C VAL A 138 3.70 -3.04 -1.07
N LEU A 139 4.55 -2.68 -0.11
CA LEU A 139 4.45 -1.44 0.63
C LEU A 139 4.68 -0.25 -0.30
N GLY A 140 3.98 0.84 -0.03
CA GLY A 140 4.06 2.08 -0.79
C GLY A 140 3.63 3.26 0.07
N ARG A 141 3.20 4.35 -0.56
CA ARG A 141 2.88 5.62 0.11
C ARG A 141 2.06 5.44 1.38
N GLY A 142 2.48 6.11 2.46
CA GLY A 142 1.85 6.06 3.77
C GLY A 142 2.15 4.79 4.58
N ASN A 143 3.18 4.02 4.20
CA ASN A 143 3.66 2.86 4.93
C ASN A 143 5.17 2.97 5.19
N GLN A 144 5.68 2.12 6.07
CA GLN A 144 7.10 2.04 6.41
C GLN A 144 7.51 0.58 6.62
N PHE A 145 8.81 0.28 6.50
CA PHE A 145 9.39 -0.96 7.01
C PHE A 145 10.58 -0.67 7.93
N VAL A 146 10.78 -1.53 8.93
CA VAL A 146 11.94 -1.43 9.81
C VAL A 146 13.18 -1.93 9.06
N ALA A 147 14.09 -1.02 8.76
CA ALA A 147 15.29 -1.30 7.97
C ALA A 147 16.46 -1.76 8.84
N PHE A 148 16.62 -1.17 10.04
CA PHE A 148 17.74 -1.47 10.95
C PHE A 148 17.26 -1.55 12.40
N GLY A 149 17.94 -2.38 13.18
CA GLY A 149 17.64 -2.64 14.59
C GLY A 149 17.16 -4.07 14.82
N GLN A 150 16.26 -4.26 15.78
CA GLN A 150 15.85 -5.57 16.27
C GLN A 150 14.35 -5.82 16.06
N HIS A 151 13.98 -7.04 15.65
CA HIS A 151 12.59 -7.50 15.62
C HIS A 151 12.05 -7.71 17.05
N PRO A 152 10.73 -7.63 17.29
CA PRO A 152 10.11 -8.03 18.57
C PRO A 152 10.56 -9.36 19.15
N ASP A 153 10.86 -10.34 18.29
CA ASP A 153 11.30 -11.68 18.70
C ASP A 153 12.79 -11.75 19.06
N GLY A 154 13.52 -10.64 18.90
CA GLY A 154 14.91 -10.50 19.34
C GLY A 154 15.96 -10.67 18.23
N ALA A 155 15.61 -11.20 17.05
CA ALA A 155 16.55 -11.27 15.93
C ALA A 155 16.82 -9.88 15.32
N ALA A 156 18.06 -9.66 14.86
CA ALA A 156 18.45 -8.43 14.18
C ALA A 156 17.98 -8.45 12.71
N TYR A 157 17.69 -7.27 12.16
CA TYR A 157 17.48 -7.14 10.72
C TYR A 157 18.82 -7.09 10.00
N GLU A 158 18.98 -7.95 9.00
CA GLU A 158 20.18 -8.05 8.17
C GLU A 158 19.88 -7.78 6.70
N TRP A 159 20.92 -7.49 5.94
CA TRP A 159 20.82 -7.15 4.51
C TRP A 159 21.81 -7.95 3.67
N SER A 160 21.34 -8.39 2.51
CA SER A 160 22.16 -8.91 1.42
C SER A 160 21.94 -8.10 0.15
N MET A 161 22.85 -8.24 -0.81
CA MET A 161 22.84 -7.51 -2.09
C MET A 161 22.91 -5.96 -1.93
N GLY A 162 23.50 -5.52 -0.81
CA GLY A 162 23.77 -4.12 -0.48
C GLY A 162 22.61 -3.45 0.27
N SER A 163 22.84 -3.06 1.52
CA SER A 163 21.85 -2.39 2.35
C SER A 163 21.50 -0.98 1.83
N PRO A 164 20.41 -0.35 2.31
CA PRO A 164 20.10 1.05 2.03
C PRO A 164 21.18 2.07 2.47
N GLU A 165 22.14 1.68 3.32
CA GLU A 165 23.32 2.52 3.63
C GLU A 165 24.36 2.53 2.49
N ILE A 166 24.32 1.53 1.60
CA ILE A 166 25.28 1.35 0.50
C ILE A 166 24.60 1.60 -0.86
N ARG A 167 23.43 1.01 -1.10
CA ARG A 167 22.64 1.13 -2.34
C ARG A 167 21.72 2.34 -2.21
N ARG A 168 21.97 3.38 -3.00
CA ARG A 168 21.15 4.60 -2.99
C ARG A 168 19.77 4.35 -3.58
N ARG A 169 18.79 5.15 -3.17
CA ARG A 169 17.41 5.07 -3.67
C ARG A 169 17.31 5.17 -5.20
N ASP A 170 18.08 6.06 -5.81
CA ASP A 170 18.10 6.27 -7.26
C ASP A 170 18.76 5.13 -8.05
N GLN A 171 19.53 4.27 -7.36
CA GLN A 171 20.15 3.06 -7.91
C GLN A 171 19.28 1.82 -7.76
N LEU A 172 18.12 1.92 -7.09
CA LEU A 172 17.18 0.81 -7.01
C LEU A 172 16.52 0.59 -8.38
N PRO A 173 16.23 -0.68 -8.74
CA PRO A 173 15.45 -0.95 -9.94
C PRO A 173 14.08 -0.27 -9.82
N ALA A 174 13.66 0.35 -10.94
CA ALA A 174 12.37 0.99 -11.05
C ALA A 174 11.32 -0.04 -11.47
N VAL A 175 10.22 -0.11 -10.74
CA VAL A 175 9.12 -1.03 -11.06
C VAL A 175 7.84 -0.26 -11.33
N THR A 176 7.15 -0.65 -12.41
CA THR A 176 5.83 -0.14 -12.79
C THR A 176 4.73 -0.93 -12.09
N GLU A 177 3.53 -0.36 -11.97
CA GLU A 177 2.39 -1.09 -11.39
C GLU A 177 1.92 -2.27 -12.27
N ASP A 178 2.17 -2.23 -13.58
CA ASP A 178 1.94 -3.36 -14.47
C ASP A 178 2.89 -4.53 -14.14
N GLN A 179 4.16 -4.25 -13.85
CA GLN A 179 5.12 -5.27 -13.40
C GLN A 179 4.75 -5.84 -12.03
N ILE A 180 4.26 -5.01 -11.10
CA ILE A 180 3.77 -5.48 -9.79
C ILE A 180 2.54 -6.36 -9.95
N SER A 181 1.59 -5.96 -10.80
CA SER A 181 0.40 -6.75 -11.14
C SER A 181 0.78 -8.11 -11.74
N ALA A 182 1.71 -8.13 -12.70
CA ALA A 182 2.21 -9.35 -13.30
C ALA A 182 2.94 -10.25 -12.28
N PHE A 183 3.73 -9.65 -11.39
CA PHE A 183 4.40 -10.36 -10.30
C PHE A 183 3.39 -11.01 -9.34
N PHE A 184 2.33 -10.31 -8.94
CA PHE A 184 1.26 -10.89 -8.14
C PHE A 184 0.55 -12.05 -8.84
N ALA A 185 0.31 -11.95 -10.15
CA ALA A 185 -0.24 -13.05 -10.94
C ALA A 185 0.65 -14.28 -10.94
N ALA A 186 1.97 -14.10 -11.00
CA ALA A 186 2.92 -15.21 -10.90
C ALA A 186 3.01 -15.80 -9.48
N CYS A 187 2.89 -14.96 -8.44
CA CYS A 187 2.95 -15.40 -7.05
C CYS A 187 1.67 -16.11 -6.57
N ALA A 188 0.50 -15.71 -7.07
CA ALA A 188 -0.78 -16.23 -6.63
C ALA A 188 -0.86 -17.77 -6.54
N PRO A 189 -0.49 -18.55 -7.59
CA PRO A 189 -0.50 -20.01 -7.51
C PRO A 189 0.53 -20.58 -6.53
N LEU A 190 1.65 -19.89 -6.27
CA LEU A 190 2.66 -20.35 -5.31
C LEU A 190 2.17 -20.25 -3.87
N ILE A 191 1.44 -19.18 -3.55
CA ILE A 191 0.97 -18.93 -2.19
C ILE A 191 -0.46 -19.44 -1.95
N GLY A 192 -1.12 -19.99 -2.96
CA GLY A 192 -2.51 -20.45 -2.88
C GLY A 192 -3.53 -19.31 -2.83
N ALA A 193 -3.22 -18.16 -3.44
CA ALA A 193 -4.15 -17.05 -3.60
C ALA A 193 -5.02 -17.26 -4.84
N ARG A 194 -6.31 -16.89 -4.75
CA ARG A 194 -7.20 -16.80 -5.92
C ARG A 194 -7.22 -15.35 -6.40
N LEU A 195 -6.72 -15.10 -7.60
CA LEU A 195 -6.96 -13.83 -8.27
C LEU A 195 -8.36 -13.82 -8.89
N PRO A 196 -9.01 -12.65 -9.02
CA PRO A 196 -10.16 -12.49 -9.90
C PRO A 196 -9.85 -13.05 -11.29
N GLU A 197 -10.68 -13.95 -11.81
CA GLU A 197 -10.50 -14.42 -13.18
C GLU A 197 -10.67 -13.25 -14.15
N ALA A 198 -9.64 -12.99 -14.95
CA ALA A 198 -9.71 -12.04 -16.05
C ALA A 198 -10.71 -12.58 -17.09
N GLY A 199 -11.91 -11.99 -17.11
CA GLY A 199 -12.97 -12.34 -18.05
C GLY A 199 -12.48 -12.30 -19.50
N ALA A 200 -12.76 -13.39 -20.21
CA ALA A 200 -12.39 -13.64 -21.59
C ALA A 200 -12.73 -12.48 -22.54
N SER A 201 -11.74 -12.06 -23.34
CA SER A 201 -11.96 -11.20 -24.51
C SER A 201 -12.73 -11.95 -25.61
N PRO A 202 -13.80 -11.39 -26.19
CA PRO A 202 -14.18 -11.71 -27.55
C PRO A 202 -13.35 -10.86 -28.50
N SER A 203 -12.58 -11.53 -29.36
CA SER A 203 -11.99 -10.93 -30.55
C SER A 203 -13.09 -10.37 -31.46
N ARG A 204 -13.01 -9.09 -31.88
CA ARG A 204 -13.46 -8.61 -33.20
C ARG A 204 -13.01 -7.18 -33.52
N THR A 205 -12.19 -7.12 -34.56
CA THR A 205 -12.26 -6.27 -35.77
C THR A 205 -12.36 -4.74 -35.64
N ILE A 206 -11.38 -4.11 -36.32
CA ILE A 206 -11.28 -2.69 -36.67
C ILE A 206 -12.58 -2.16 -37.30
N GLY A 207 -13.09 -1.05 -36.75
CA GLY A 207 -14.16 -0.23 -37.33
C GLY A 207 -14.23 1.13 -36.63
N SER A 208 -13.64 2.14 -37.25
CA SER A 208 -13.58 3.54 -36.82
C SER A 208 -14.94 4.25 -36.96
N LEU A 209 -15.41 4.97 -35.92
CA LEU A 209 -15.77 6.41 -35.89
C LEU A 209 -16.71 6.76 -34.72
N VAL A 210 -16.12 7.41 -33.71
CA VAL A 210 -16.63 8.49 -32.84
C VAL A 210 -18.07 8.38 -32.30
N ALA A 211 -18.21 7.75 -31.14
CA ALA A 211 -19.14 8.15 -30.08
C ALA A 211 -18.38 8.04 -28.74
N GLN A 212 -18.46 9.06 -27.90
CA GLN A 212 -17.82 9.08 -26.57
C GLN A 212 -18.31 7.85 -25.78
N PRO A 213 -17.42 7.01 -25.20
CA PRO A 213 -17.88 5.86 -24.45
C PRO A 213 -18.56 6.35 -23.18
N SER A 214 -19.85 6.05 -23.03
CA SER A 214 -20.46 5.92 -21.71
C SER A 214 -19.62 4.89 -20.95
N MET A 215 -18.94 5.33 -19.89
CA MET A 215 -18.19 4.45 -19.02
C MET A 215 -19.22 3.58 -18.29
N GLU A 216 -19.45 2.36 -18.76
CA GLU A 216 -20.33 1.42 -18.04
C GLU A 216 -19.73 1.10 -16.68
N THR A 217 -20.55 1.10 -15.62
CA THR A 217 -20.13 0.64 -14.29
C THR A 217 -19.56 -0.77 -14.40
N SER A 218 -18.29 -0.94 -14.05
CA SER A 218 -17.61 -2.23 -14.09
C SER A 218 -18.27 -3.24 -13.15
N ALA A 219 -18.09 -4.55 -13.37
CA ALA A 219 -18.64 -5.58 -12.47
C ALA A 219 -18.15 -5.43 -11.01
N TRP A 220 -16.89 -5.01 -10.84
CA TRP A 220 -16.30 -4.71 -9.53
C TRP A 220 -16.89 -3.44 -8.91
N GLY A 221 -17.01 -2.37 -9.70
CA GLY A 221 -17.70 -1.15 -9.27
C GLY A 221 -19.17 -1.40 -8.92
N ARG A 222 -19.84 -2.29 -9.64
CA ARG A 222 -21.24 -2.67 -9.39
C ARG A 222 -21.39 -3.41 -8.06
N ALA A 223 -20.54 -4.40 -7.80
CA ALA A 223 -20.56 -5.12 -6.54
C ALA A 223 -20.27 -4.19 -5.34
N ALA A 224 -19.31 -3.26 -5.49
CA ALA A 224 -19.02 -2.26 -4.45
C ALA A 224 -20.19 -1.28 -4.24
N LEU A 225 -20.84 -0.83 -5.32
CA LEU A 225 -22.03 0.02 -5.26
C LEU A 225 -23.20 -0.68 -4.56
N ASP A 226 -23.43 -1.95 -4.89
CA ASP A 226 -24.53 -2.73 -4.31
C ASP A 226 -24.31 -2.97 -2.80
N ALA A 227 -23.07 -3.26 -2.38
CA ALA A 227 -22.72 -3.41 -0.96
C ALA A 227 -22.96 -2.12 -0.16
N GLU A 228 -22.57 -0.96 -0.71
CA GLU A 228 -22.83 0.33 -0.08
C GLU A 228 -24.33 0.67 -0.05
N CYS A 229 -25.07 0.32 -1.09
CA CYS A 229 -26.52 0.48 -1.14
C CYS A 229 -27.23 -0.37 -0.08
N GLU A 230 -26.79 -1.61 0.14
CA GLU A 230 -27.34 -2.48 1.18
C GLU A 230 -27.06 -1.92 2.58
N ARG A 231 -25.84 -1.42 2.82
CA ARG A 231 -25.45 -0.76 4.07
C ARG A 231 -26.29 0.50 4.34
N VAL A 232 -26.58 1.29 3.31
CA VAL A 232 -27.47 2.46 3.41
C VAL A 232 -28.90 2.02 3.71
N ALA A 233 -29.46 1.07 2.95
CA ALA A 233 -30.84 0.64 3.10
C ALA A 233 -31.12 0.03 4.50
N SER A 234 -30.14 -0.68 5.05
CA SER A 234 -30.21 -1.34 6.37
C SER A 234 -29.81 -0.43 7.54
N ALA A 235 -29.49 0.85 7.31
CA ALA A 235 -29.02 1.77 8.33
C ALA A 235 -30.02 1.95 9.48
N SER A 236 -29.58 1.64 10.70
CA SER A 236 -30.36 1.84 11.92
C SER A 236 -30.78 3.30 12.13
N PRO A 237 -31.96 3.56 12.70
CA PRO A 237 -32.37 4.91 13.09
C PRO A 237 -31.30 5.63 13.91
N GLY A 238 -30.95 6.85 13.48
CA GLY A 238 -29.93 7.68 14.13
C GLY A 238 -28.54 7.62 13.50
N THR A 239 -28.19 6.60 12.70
CA THR A 239 -26.89 6.53 11.99
C THR A 239 -27.00 6.84 10.49
N GLN A 240 -28.22 6.90 9.97
CA GLN A 240 -28.57 7.02 8.54
C GLN A 240 -27.86 8.15 7.80
N SER A 241 -27.78 9.35 8.39
CA SER A 241 -27.15 10.51 7.74
C SER A 241 -25.66 10.25 7.49
N ASN A 242 -24.97 9.71 8.50
CA ASN A 242 -23.54 9.44 8.42
C ASN A 242 -23.28 8.23 7.51
N THR A 243 -24.12 7.21 7.55
CA THR A 243 -24.05 6.04 6.67
C THR A 243 -24.20 6.44 5.21
N LEU A 244 -25.24 7.23 4.87
CA LEU A 244 -25.50 7.72 3.52
C LEU A 244 -24.39 8.64 3.02
N ALA A 245 -23.91 9.58 3.85
CA ALA A 245 -22.83 10.48 3.49
C ALA A 245 -21.52 9.72 3.22
N SER A 246 -21.18 8.77 4.09
CA SER A 246 -19.98 7.92 3.95
C SER A 246 -20.05 7.03 2.71
N ALA A 247 -21.21 6.40 2.46
CA ALA A 247 -21.43 5.59 1.26
C ALA A 247 -21.28 6.41 -0.02
N ALA A 248 -21.95 7.57 -0.09
CA ALA A 248 -21.89 8.45 -1.26
C ALA A 248 -20.49 9.01 -1.52
N PHE A 249 -19.73 9.30 -0.45
CA PHE A 249 -18.34 9.70 -0.57
C PHE A 249 -17.50 8.58 -1.20
N LYS A 250 -17.53 7.37 -0.61
CA LYS A 250 -16.77 6.20 -1.10
C LYS A 250 -17.11 5.82 -2.54
N VAL A 251 -18.40 5.83 -2.89
CA VAL A 251 -18.86 5.62 -4.27
C VAL A 251 -18.32 6.72 -5.19
N GLY A 252 -18.34 7.99 -4.77
CA GLY A 252 -17.75 9.10 -5.54
C GLY A 252 -16.25 8.94 -5.82
N GLN A 253 -15.50 8.35 -4.89
CA GLN A 253 -14.07 8.04 -5.10
C GLN A 253 -13.84 7.00 -6.19
N ARG A 254 -14.77 6.04 -6.33
CA ARG A 254 -14.78 5.01 -7.38
C ARG A 254 -15.35 5.51 -8.71
N VAL A 255 -16.24 6.51 -8.67
CA VAL A 255 -16.64 7.24 -9.87
C VAL A 255 -15.44 7.99 -10.46
N ALA A 256 -14.60 8.61 -9.63
CA ALA A 256 -13.41 9.31 -10.12
C ALA A 256 -12.30 8.36 -10.62
N SER A 257 -12.24 7.12 -10.15
CA SER A 257 -11.37 6.09 -10.74
C SER A 257 -11.94 5.47 -12.02
N GLY A 258 -13.17 5.83 -12.41
CA GLY A 258 -13.85 5.29 -13.59
C GLY A 258 -14.41 3.88 -13.41
N GLU A 259 -14.45 3.37 -12.18
CA GLU A 259 -14.98 2.04 -11.86
C GLU A 259 -16.52 2.02 -11.83
N ILE A 260 -17.14 3.15 -11.48
CA ILE A 260 -18.59 3.34 -11.34
C ILE A 260 -19.05 4.53 -12.19
N ASP A 261 -20.11 4.35 -12.96
CA ASP A 261 -20.75 5.48 -13.64
C ASP A 261 -21.45 6.41 -12.64
N ARG A 262 -21.32 7.72 -12.84
CA ARG A 262 -21.89 8.70 -11.91
C ARG A 262 -23.41 8.64 -11.84
N ALA A 263 -24.08 8.43 -12.97
CA ALA A 263 -25.55 8.38 -13.00
C ALA A 263 -26.06 7.09 -12.33
N ASP A 264 -25.38 5.97 -12.55
CA ASP A 264 -25.66 4.71 -11.85
C ASP A 264 -25.49 4.82 -10.33
N ALA A 265 -24.41 5.48 -9.88
CA ALA A 265 -24.13 5.76 -8.48
C ALA A 265 -25.24 6.58 -7.82
N GLU A 266 -25.59 7.72 -8.42
CA GLU A 266 -26.62 8.64 -7.89
C GLU A 266 -27.99 7.95 -7.84
N GLN A 267 -28.37 7.21 -8.89
CA GLN A 267 -29.66 6.52 -8.95
C GLN A 267 -29.77 5.37 -7.93
N SER A 268 -28.71 4.56 -7.79
CA SER A 268 -28.69 3.41 -6.89
C SER A 268 -28.69 3.84 -5.41
N LEU A 269 -27.86 4.83 -5.05
CA LEU A 269 -27.83 5.39 -3.69
C LEU A 269 -29.13 6.12 -3.33
N LEU A 270 -29.78 6.80 -4.28
CA LEU A 270 -31.09 7.40 -4.04
C LEU A 270 -32.15 6.34 -3.75
N SER A 271 -32.16 5.24 -4.51
CA SER A 271 -33.07 4.12 -4.31
C SER A 271 -32.86 3.46 -2.94
N ALA A 272 -31.61 3.26 -2.54
CA ALA A 272 -31.25 2.73 -1.22
C ALA A 272 -31.64 3.69 -0.08
N GLY A 273 -31.34 4.98 -0.24
CA GLY A 273 -31.67 6.00 0.76
C GLY A 273 -33.18 6.11 1.02
N ARG A 274 -34.02 5.89 0.00
CA ARG A 274 -35.49 5.87 0.13
C ARG A 274 -36.01 4.70 0.96
N GLN A 275 -35.22 3.63 1.10
CA GLN A 275 -35.57 2.43 1.85
C GLN A 275 -35.16 2.50 3.33
N MET A 276 -34.41 3.53 3.73
CA MET A 276 -33.98 3.70 5.12
C MET A 276 -35.15 3.76 6.10
N VAL A 277 -35.03 3.02 7.21
CA VAL A 277 -36.07 2.90 8.23
C VAL A 277 -36.16 4.18 9.06
N ASN A 278 -37.14 5.04 8.79
CA ASN A 278 -37.32 6.28 9.55
C ASN A 278 -37.69 5.98 11.02
N GLY A 279 -36.81 6.33 11.96
CA GLY A 279 -37.07 6.18 13.40
C GLY A 279 -38.04 7.22 13.98
N ASP A 280 -38.15 8.39 13.34
CA ASP A 280 -39.14 9.42 13.69
C ASP A 280 -40.15 9.57 12.55
N PRO A 281 -41.44 9.22 12.76
CA PRO A 281 -42.49 9.36 11.76
C PRO A 281 -42.68 10.78 11.24
N LYS A 282 -42.27 11.81 12.01
CA LYS A 282 -42.40 13.24 11.67
C LYS A 282 -41.19 13.82 10.94
N ARG A 283 -40.05 13.12 10.92
CA ARG A 283 -38.81 13.53 10.25
C ARG A 283 -38.32 12.43 9.32
N ARG A 284 -39.12 12.15 8.29
CA ARG A 284 -38.78 11.16 7.28
C ARG A 284 -37.80 11.74 6.27
N TRP A 285 -36.82 10.95 5.86
CA TRP A 285 -35.94 11.29 4.75
C TRP A 285 -36.74 11.57 3.48
N THR A 286 -36.63 12.77 2.93
CA THR A 286 -37.20 13.11 1.63
C THR A 286 -36.21 12.78 0.52
N GLY A 287 -36.71 12.48 -0.68
CA GLY A 287 -35.85 12.24 -1.85
C GLY A 287 -34.92 13.43 -2.17
N ARG A 288 -35.33 14.65 -1.84
CA ARG A 288 -34.53 15.87 -2.02
C ARG A 288 -33.36 15.95 -1.05
N GLU A 289 -33.59 15.62 0.23
CA GLU A 289 -32.52 15.59 1.23
C GLU A 289 -31.49 14.51 0.93
N ILE A 290 -31.94 13.32 0.50
CA ILE A 290 -31.07 12.22 0.09
C ILE A 290 -30.19 12.66 -1.09
N MET A 291 -30.77 13.22 -2.15
CA MET A 291 -30.00 13.71 -3.31
C MET A 291 -29.01 14.81 -2.95
N ASN A 292 -29.36 15.72 -2.04
CA ASN A 292 -28.45 16.78 -1.61
C ASN A 292 -27.23 16.22 -0.84
N VAL A 293 -27.40 15.15 -0.06
CA VAL A 293 -26.27 14.48 0.61
C VAL A 293 -25.44 13.72 -0.42
N ILE A 294 -26.08 12.94 -1.30
CA ILE A 294 -25.39 12.16 -2.34
C ILE A 294 -24.56 13.07 -3.25
N GLY A 295 -25.16 14.13 -3.82
CA GLY A 295 -24.46 15.01 -4.75
C GLY A 295 -23.24 15.69 -4.13
N ARG A 296 -23.37 16.24 -2.91
CA ARG A 296 -22.24 16.86 -2.21
C ARG A 296 -21.11 15.88 -1.91
N GLN A 297 -21.45 14.67 -1.48
CA GLN A 297 -20.45 13.68 -1.07
C GLN A 297 -19.81 12.98 -2.27
N ILE A 298 -20.56 12.75 -3.37
CA ILE A 298 -19.98 12.28 -4.62
C ILE A 298 -18.99 13.32 -5.16
N GLU A 299 -19.33 14.62 -5.17
CA GLU A 299 -18.36 15.65 -5.61
C GLU A 299 -17.11 15.70 -4.72
N ALA A 300 -17.27 15.59 -3.40
CA ALA A 300 -16.13 15.50 -2.49
C ALA A 300 -15.29 14.23 -2.74
N GLY A 301 -15.94 13.09 -3.03
CA GLY A 301 -15.28 11.83 -3.37
C GLY A 301 -14.58 11.89 -4.73
N LEU A 302 -15.14 12.60 -5.71
CA LEU A 302 -14.55 12.81 -7.02
C LEU A 302 -13.22 13.58 -6.92
N ALA A 303 -13.14 14.52 -5.99
CA ALA A 303 -11.91 15.25 -5.66
C ALA A 303 -10.90 14.41 -4.87
N SER A 304 -11.25 13.17 -4.50
CA SER A 304 -10.45 12.25 -3.67
C SER A 304 -10.47 10.79 -4.19
N PRO A 305 -10.08 10.50 -5.45
CA PRO A 305 -10.24 9.17 -6.06
C PRO A 305 -9.55 8.04 -5.27
N VAL A 306 -10.22 6.88 -5.22
CA VAL A 306 -9.75 5.65 -4.55
C VAL A 306 -9.84 4.51 -5.56
N GLY A 307 -8.72 3.79 -5.75
CA GLY A 307 -8.66 2.59 -6.58
C GLY A 307 -9.27 1.36 -5.92
N PRO A 308 -9.42 0.24 -6.64
CA PRO A 308 -10.57 -0.66 -6.47
C PRO A 308 -10.66 -1.47 -5.18
N ASP A 309 -9.61 -1.63 -4.38
CA ASP A 309 -9.64 -2.58 -3.25
C ASP A 309 -9.23 -1.96 -1.92
N ARG A 310 -10.24 -1.68 -1.09
CA ARG A 310 -10.10 -1.71 0.37
C ARG A 310 -11.27 -2.44 1.01
N VAL A 311 -10.94 -3.35 1.92
CA VAL A 311 -11.81 -3.91 2.95
C VAL A 311 -12.07 -2.83 3.98
N GLU A 312 -13.33 -2.64 4.34
CA GLU A 312 -13.79 -1.58 5.24
C GLU A 312 -13.55 -1.96 6.70
N ASP A 313 -12.75 -1.17 7.41
CA ASP A 313 -12.84 -1.09 8.87
C ASP A 313 -13.44 0.28 9.23
N ASP A 314 -14.52 0.22 10.01
CA ASP A 314 -15.31 1.34 10.49
C ASP A 314 -14.44 2.44 11.13
N VAL A 315 -14.44 3.63 10.55
CA VAL A 315 -14.05 4.85 11.28
C VAL A 315 -15.16 5.88 11.11
N ILE A 316 -15.91 6.02 12.19
CA ILE A 316 -16.86 7.08 12.50
C ILE A 316 -16.13 8.42 12.39
N TRP A 317 -16.60 9.31 11.51
CA TRP A 317 -16.33 10.73 11.59
C TRP A 317 -17.52 11.40 12.25
N ASP A 318 -17.37 11.73 13.53
CA ASP A 318 -18.25 12.68 14.21
C ASP A 318 -17.86 14.07 13.69
N PHE A 319 -18.67 14.63 12.79
CA PHE A 319 -18.41 15.93 12.18
C PHE A 319 -19.27 16.99 12.86
N ASP A 320 -18.59 17.88 13.59
CA ASP A 320 -19.14 19.10 14.17
C ASP A 320 -19.66 20.04 13.05
N PRO A 321 -20.95 20.40 13.01
CA PRO A 321 -21.59 21.07 11.86
C PRO A 321 -21.43 22.60 11.86
N SER A 322 -20.22 23.12 12.12
CA SER A 322 -19.99 24.56 11.93
C SER A 322 -18.52 24.93 11.70
N VAL A 323 -18.12 25.09 10.44
CA VAL A 323 -17.46 26.31 9.94
C VAL A 323 -17.24 26.25 8.43
N ASP A 324 -17.95 27.11 7.70
CA ASP A 324 -17.54 27.65 6.41
C ASP A 324 -16.35 28.61 6.61
N GLU A 325 -15.32 28.55 5.75
CA GLU A 325 -14.98 29.71 4.90
C GLU A 325 -13.86 29.40 3.87
N LYS A 326 -14.28 29.45 2.59
CA LYS A 326 -13.63 30.00 1.38
C LYS A 326 -12.25 29.50 0.92
N ALA A 327 -12.30 28.93 -0.29
CA ALA A 327 -11.21 28.72 -1.24
C ALA A 327 -10.91 29.98 -2.07
N GLU A 328 -9.66 30.09 -2.56
CA GLU A 328 -9.32 30.75 -3.83
C GLU A 328 -8.22 29.97 -4.58
N PRO A 329 -8.16 30.01 -5.93
CA PRO A 329 -7.42 29.06 -6.76
C PRO A 329 -6.12 29.64 -7.35
N ALA A 330 -5.17 28.78 -7.73
CA ALA A 330 -4.01 29.17 -8.52
C ALA A 330 -3.73 28.21 -9.69
N ALA A 331 -4.03 28.73 -10.89
CA ALA A 331 -3.29 28.74 -12.17
C ALA A 331 -2.57 27.50 -12.74
N ALA A 332 -2.68 27.40 -14.07
CA ALA A 332 -2.24 26.35 -14.98
C ALA A 332 -0.86 26.58 -15.65
N ASN A 333 -0.39 25.51 -16.33
CA ASN A 333 0.69 25.31 -17.34
C ASN A 333 1.83 24.38 -16.86
N GLU A 334 2.38 23.40 -17.60
CA GLU A 334 2.43 23.04 -19.04
C GLU A 334 2.79 21.53 -19.18
N PRO A 335 2.75 20.88 -20.38
CA PRO A 335 2.74 19.42 -20.50
C PRO A 335 4.13 18.75 -20.50
N ALA A 336 4.22 17.60 -19.81
CA ALA A 336 5.39 16.72 -19.79
C ALA A 336 5.49 15.83 -21.06
N PRO A 337 6.70 15.41 -21.48
CA PRO A 337 6.89 14.64 -22.70
C PRO A 337 6.47 13.16 -22.53
N THR A 338 5.88 12.61 -23.59
CA THR A 338 5.41 11.23 -23.71
C THR A 338 6.54 10.20 -23.58
N ALA A 339 6.51 9.39 -22.52
CA ALA A 339 7.35 8.20 -22.39
C ALA A 339 6.76 7.03 -23.19
N GLY A 340 7.54 6.49 -24.13
CA GLY A 340 7.19 5.28 -24.87
C GLY A 340 7.16 4.06 -23.95
N LYS A 341 6.15 3.20 -24.12
CA LYS A 341 6.00 1.92 -23.40
C LYS A 341 7.21 1.02 -23.68
N THR A 342 8.02 0.74 -22.67
CA THR A 342 9.06 -0.29 -22.75
C THR A 342 8.40 -1.68 -22.75
N PRO A 343 8.77 -2.60 -23.66
CA PRO A 343 8.15 -3.92 -23.72
C PRO A 343 8.46 -4.78 -22.48
N ILE A 344 7.45 -5.50 -22.00
CA ILE A 344 7.59 -6.57 -21.01
C ILE A 344 8.42 -7.70 -21.64
N VAL A 345 9.61 -7.98 -21.09
CA VAL A 345 10.50 -9.06 -21.56
C VAL A 345 10.06 -10.38 -20.90
N PRO A 346 9.77 -11.44 -21.67
CA PRO A 346 9.52 -12.77 -21.11
C PRO A 346 10.75 -13.32 -20.38
N VAL A 347 10.52 -14.00 -19.25
CA VAL A 347 11.56 -14.63 -18.43
C VAL A 347 12.37 -15.64 -19.27
N PRO A 348 13.69 -15.45 -19.46
CA PRO A 348 14.54 -16.45 -20.10
C PRO A 348 14.69 -17.68 -19.19
N ALA A 349 14.56 -18.88 -19.76
CA ALA A 349 14.70 -20.15 -19.02
C ALA A 349 16.11 -20.37 -18.43
N ASP A 350 17.11 -19.57 -18.85
CA ASP A 350 18.53 -19.77 -18.58
C ASP A 350 19.20 -18.61 -17.81
N ALA A 351 18.47 -17.93 -16.90
CA ALA A 351 19.06 -16.89 -16.06
C ALA A 351 20.24 -17.44 -15.22
N PRO A 352 21.40 -16.74 -15.14
CA PRO A 352 22.59 -17.23 -14.44
C PRO A 352 22.31 -17.53 -12.96
N PRO A 353 23.03 -18.48 -12.34
CA PRO A 353 22.80 -18.85 -10.95
C PRO A 353 23.02 -17.63 -10.03
N MET A 354 21.95 -17.20 -9.37
CA MET A 354 21.99 -16.08 -8.44
C MET A 354 22.76 -16.45 -7.16
N ASN A 355 23.64 -15.56 -6.71
CA ASN A 355 24.59 -15.82 -5.61
C ASN A 355 24.02 -15.56 -4.20
N PHE A 356 22.72 -15.28 -4.06
CA PHE A 356 22.09 -15.17 -2.75
C PHE A 356 21.50 -16.52 -2.31
N LYS A 357 21.88 -16.96 -1.10
CA LYS A 357 21.23 -18.05 -0.37
C LYS A 357 20.82 -17.52 0.99
N HIS A 358 19.51 -17.46 1.23
CA HIS A 358 18.97 -17.09 2.52
C HIS A 358 19.37 -18.12 3.60
N PRO A 359 19.79 -17.73 4.82
CA PRO A 359 20.26 -18.67 5.85
C PRO A 359 19.22 -19.71 6.29
N ALA A 360 17.93 -19.35 6.25
CA ALA A 360 16.82 -20.26 6.56
C ALA A 360 16.42 -21.17 5.38
N TRP A 361 16.69 -20.79 4.12
CA TRP A 361 16.27 -21.60 2.98
C TRP A 361 17.14 -22.85 2.85
N GLY A 362 16.51 -24.02 2.82
CA GLY A 362 17.18 -25.32 2.75
C GLY A 362 17.58 -25.93 4.09
N ARG A 363 17.21 -25.32 5.23
CA ARG A 363 17.26 -26.01 6.52
C ARG A 363 16.16 -27.07 6.56
N ALA A 364 16.47 -28.26 7.07
CA ALA A 364 15.43 -29.26 7.33
C ALA A 364 14.46 -28.69 8.38
N PRO A 365 13.13 -28.86 8.21
CA PRO A 365 12.17 -28.38 9.19
C PRO A 365 12.50 -28.98 10.57
N PRO A 366 12.35 -28.21 11.66
CA PRO A 366 12.60 -28.73 13.00
C PRO A 366 11.73 -29.97 13.19
N ARG A 367 12.35 -31.10 13.56
CA ARG A 367 11.61 -32.33 13.89
C ARG A 367 10.61 -31.97 14.99
N MET A 368 9.32 -32.03 14.69
CA MET A 368 8.28 -31.87 15.70
C MET A 368 8.57 -32.85 16.83
N ALA A 369 8.82 -32.32 18.02
CA ALA A 369 8.94 -33.13 19.22
C ALA A 369 7.58 -33.79 19.44
N VAL A 370 7.51 -35.11 19.23
CA VAL A 370 6.34 -35.90 19.61
C VAL A 370 6.21 -35.78 21.14
N PRO A 371 5.10 -35.24 21.68
CA PRO A 371 4.90 -35.23 23.12
C PRO A 371 4.92 -36.67 23.62
N ARG A 372 5.75 -36.92 24.64
CA ARG A 372 5.87 -38.22 25.31
C ARG A 372 4.69 -38.51 26.22
#